data_AF-A0AAD4QBY1-F1
#
_entry.id   AF-A0AAD4QBY1-F1
#
_cell.length_a   1.000
_cell.length_b   1.000
_cell.length_c   1.000
_cell.angle_alpha   90.00
_cell.angle_beta   90.00
_cell.angle_gamma   90.00
#
_symmetry.space_group_name_H-M   'P 1'
#
loop_
_entity.id
_entity.type
_entity.pdbx_description
1 polymer ?
#
loop_
_entity_poly.entity_id
_entity_poly.type
_entity_poly.pdbx_seq_one_letter_code
_entity_poly.pdbx_strand_id
1 'polypeptide(L)'
;YERRKLSEDECYHLAGDKFSLDPEEFRRAILDACDSIRPDDAFIRDLQAEAQGALRIFAMSNLSAPDYDVARARPEEWGIFERVFTSAAVGMRKPELCFFKFVLD
;
A
#
# COMPACT_ATOMS: atom_id res chain seq x y z
N TYR A 1 7.29 1.27 10.01
CA TYR A 1 6.76 0.37 8.97
C TYR A 1 5.30 -0.07 9.25
N GLU A 2 4.68 -0.88 8.38
CA GLU A 2 3.27 -0.80 7.91
C GLU A 2 2.14 -0.33 8.85
N ARG A 3 2.22 -0.47 10.18
CA ARG A 3 1.23 0.03 11.16
C ARG A 3 1.69 1.26 11.95
N ARG A 4 2.73 1.96 11.48
CA ARG A 4 3.40 3.09 12.16
C ARG A 4 3.92 2.78 13.57
N LYS A 5 4.32 1.53 13.82
CA LYS A 5 4.95 1.13 15.10
C LYS A 5 6.46 1.32 15.16
N LEU A 6 7.10 1.46 14.00
CA LEU A 6 8.52 1.78 13.83
C LEU A 6 8.64 2.86 12.76
N SER A 7 9.76 3.58 12.70
CA SER A 7 10.15 4.37 11.54
C SER A 7 10.56 3.47 10.35
N GLU A 8 10.96 4.07 9.23
CA GLU A 8 11.59 3.34 8.13
C GLU A 8 13.00 2.89 8.52
N ASP A 9 13.84 3.83 8.97
CA ASP A 9 15.21 3.57 9.36
C ASP A 9 15.31 2.48 10.44
N GLU A 10 14.47 2.55 11.48
CA GLU A 10 14.42 1.51 12.52
C GLU A 10 14.05 0.15 11.93
N CYS A 11 13.11 0.10 10.98
CA CYS A 11 12.70 -1.14 10.35
C CYS A 11 13.82 -1.74 9.50
N TYR A 12 14.54 -0.91 8.74
CA TYR A 12 15.60 -1.36 7.84
C TYR A 12 16.86 -1.75 8.60
N HIS A 13 17.22 -1.04 9.66
CA HIS A 13 18.29 -1.47 10.56
C HIS A 13 17.97 -2.82 11.23
N LEU A 14 16.76 -2.98 11.78
CA LEU A 14 16.36 -4.26 12.38
C LEU A 14 16.33 -5.42 11.37
N ALA A 15 15.95 -5.15 10.12
CA ALA A 15 16.01 -6.14 9.05
C ALA A 15 17.47 -6.47 8.68
N GLY A 16 18.32 -5.45 8.52
CA GLY A 16 19.74 -5.59 8.23
C GLY A 16 20.46 -6.44 9.28
N ASP A 17 20.27 -6.11 10.57
CA ASP A 17 20.86 -6.85 11.68
C ASP A 17 20.37 -8.31 11.73
N LYS A 18 19.07 -8.53 11.47
CA LYS A 18 18.47 -9.88 11.53
C LYS A 18 18.92 -10.79 10.39
N PHE A 19 19.14 -10.23 9.20
CA PHE A 19 19.44 -10.99 7.99
C PHE A 19 20.89 -10.81 7.50
N SER A 20 21.72 -10.09 8.26
CA SER A 20 23.10 -9.74 7.90
C SER A 20 23.20 -9.03 6.54
N LEU A 21 22.29 -8.08 6.30
CA LEU A 21 22.23 -7.25 5.10
C LEU A 21 22.65 -5.81 5.42
N ASP A 22 23.23 -5.12 4.45
CA ASP A 22 23.38 -3.66 4.54
C ASP A 22 21.99 -3.01 4.51
N PRO A 23 21.62 -2.19 5.51
CA PRO A 23 20.35 -1.45 5.52
C PRO A 23 20.12 -0.61 4.25
N GLU A 24 21.19 -0.06 3.65
CA GLU A 24 21.08 0.72 2.41
C GLU A 24 20.77 -0.16 1.20
N GLU A 25 21.37 -1.35 1.13
CA GLU A 25 21.05 -2.34 0.09
C GLU A 25 19.60 -2.81 0.23
N PHE A 26 19.15 -3.07 1.46
CA PHE A 26 17.77 -3.42 1.73
C PHE A 26 16.80 -2.31 1.33
N ARG A 27 17.09 -1.05 1.69
CA ARG A 27 16.29 0.12 1.24
C ARG A 27 16.17 0.16 -0.26
N ARG A 28 17.29 0.00 -0.98
CA ARG A 28 17.31 0.02 -2.45
C ARG A 28 16.46 -1.09 -3.05
N ALA A 29 16.56 -2.31 -2.52
CA ALA A 29 15.75 -3.43 -2.98
C ALA A 29 14.24 -3.19 -2.80
N ILE A 30 13.81 -2.56 -1.70
CA ILE A 30 12.41 -2.18 -1.50
C ILE A 30 11.96 -1.12 -2.50
N LEU A 31 12.76 -0.07 -2.70
CA LEU A 31 12.46 0.98 -3.68
C LEU A 31 12.37 0.43 -5.10
N ASP A 32 13.32 -0.40 -5.53
CA ASP A 32 13.31 -1.05 -6.83
C ASP A 32 12.06 -1.94 -7.01
N ALA A 33 11.67 -2.67 -5.95
CA ALA A 33 10.44 -3.47 -5.97
C ALA A 33 9.20 -2.59 -6.15
N CYS A 34 9.09 -1.47 -5.43
CA CYS A 34 8.01 -0.50 -5.60
C CYS A 34 7.99 0.10 -7.01
N ASP A 35 9.15 0.48 -7.55
CA ASP A 35 9.26 1.08 -8.88
C ASP A 35 8.94 0.12 -10.02
N SER A 36 9.17 -1.18 -9.80
CA SER A 36 8.86 -2.25 -10.76
C SER A 36 7.36 -2.49 -10.96
N ILE A 37 6.51 -2.03 -10.04
CA ILE A 37 5.06 -2.23 -10.10
C ILE A 37 4.51 -1.53 -11.35
N ARG A 38 3.69 -2.28 -12.09
CA ARG A 38 2.89 -1.80 -13.21
C ARG A 38 1.44 -2.10 -12.89
N PRO A 39 0.57 -1.09 -12.73
CA PRO A 39 -0.84 -1.35 -12.53
C PRO A 39 -1.43 -1.98 -13.78
N ASP A 40 -2.33 -2.93 -13.55
CA ASP A 40 -3.27 -3.44 -14.52
C ASP A 40 -4.66 -3.30 -13.91
N ASP A 41 -5.36 -2.24 -14.28
CA ASP A 41 -6.68 -1.88 -13.75
C ASP A 41 -7.81 -2.09 -14.77
N ALA A 42 -7.49 -2.68 -15.94
CA ALA A 42 -8.43 -2.82 -17.05
C ALA A 42 -9.72 -3.52 -16.63
N PHE A 43 -9.60 -4.66 -15.95
CA PHE A 43 -10.75 -5.42 -15.44
C PHE A 43 -11.64 -4.59 -14.50
N ILE A 44 -11.04 -3.78 -13.63
CA ILE A 44 -11.77 -2.98 -12.66
C ILE A 44 -12.49 -1.83 -13.36
N ARG A 45 -11.86 -1.22 -14.38
CA ARG A 45 -12.47 -0.16 -15.20
C ARG A 45 -13.64 -0.70 -16.02
N ASP A 46 -13.49 -1.87 -16.63
CA ASP A 46 -14.56 -2.53 -17.38
C ASP A 46 -15.77 -2.80 -16.49
N LEU A 47 -15.54 -3.36 -15.30
CA LEU A 47 -16.60 -3.62 -14.32
C LEU A 47 -17.30 -2.32 -13.87
N GLN A 48 -16.56 -1.23 -13.69
CA GLN A 48 -17.12 0.08 -13.33
C GLN A 48 -18.00 0.65 -14.46
N ALA A 49 -17.57 0.49 -15.71
CA ALA A 49 -18.31 0.91 -16.90
C ALA A 49 -19.61 0.11 -17.08
N GLU A 50 -19.56 -1.22 -16.89
CA GLU A 50 -20.73 -2.10 -16.93
C GLU A 50 -21.76 -1.74 -15.84
N ALA A 51 -21.28 -1.40 -14.65
CA ALA A 51 -22.11 -0.92 -13.55
C ALA A 51 -22.65 0.50 -13.74
N GLN A 52 -22.38 1.16 -14.88
CA GLN A 52 -22.79 2.54 -15.18
C GLN A 52 -22.37 3.53 -14.07
N GLY A 53 -21.20 3.29 -13.45
CA GLY A 53 -20.71 4.10 -12.34
C GLY A 53 -21.40 3.86 -10.99
N ALA A 54 -22.33 2.91 -10.89
CA ALA A 54 -22.96 2.53 -9.61
C ALA A 54 -21.98 1.79 -8.67
N LEU A 55 -20.92 1.20 -9.21
CA LEU A 55 -19.91 0.50 -8.43
C LEU A 55 -18.92 1.50 -7.80
N ARG A 56 -18.91 1.51 -6.47
CA ARG A 56 -17.94 2.27 -5.67
C ARG A 56 -16.74 1.37 -5.37
N ILE A 57 -15.55 1.87 -5.70
CA ILE A 57 -14.31 1.08 -5.66
C ILE A 57 -13.40 1.65 -4.60
N PHE A 58 -12.97 0.80 -3.67
CA PHE A 58 -12.13 1.18 -2.54
C PHE A 58 -10.87 0.31 -2.53
N ALA A 59 -9.73 0.90 -2.17
CA ALA A 59 -8.50 0.15 -1.95
C ALA A 59 -8.27 -0.05 -0.45
N MET A 60 -7.89 -1.27 -0.05
CA MET A 60 -7.47 -1.60 1.31
C MET A 60 -6.12 -2.31 1.27
N SER A 61 -5.04 -1.64 1.67
CA SER A 61 -3.67 -2.13 1.50
C SER A 61 -2.88 -2.17 2.81
N ASN A 62 -2.11 -3.24 2.99
CA ASN A 62 -1.07 -3.31 4.01
C ASN A 62 0.18 -2.66 3.42
N LEU A 63 0.38 -1.38 3.71
CA LEU A 63 1.43 -0.59 3.09
C LEU A 63 1.96 0.40 4.12
N SER A 64 3.28 0.60 4.13
CA SER A 64 3.90 1.62 4.96
C SER A 64 3.64 3.02 4.37
N ALA A 65 3.86 4.06 5.19
CA ALA A 65 3.72 5.43 4.71
C ALA A 65 4.70 5.77 3.57
N PRO A 66 6.02 5.50 3.67
CA PRO A 66 6.94 5.81 2.57
C PRO A 66 6.63 5.02 1.30
N ASP A 67 6.30 3.73 1.41
CA ASP A 67 5.92 2.93 0.23
C ASP A 67 4.63 3.46 -0.43
N TYR A 68 3.69 3.95 0.38
CA TYR A 68 2.48 4.59 -0.14
C TYR A 68 2.77 5.89 -0.86
N ASP A 69 3.69 6.72 -0.34
CA ASP A 69 4.08 7.98 -0.98
C ASP A 69 4.74 7.75 -2.33
N VAL A 70 5.63 6.74 -2.44
CA VAL A 70 6.22 6.30 -3.71
C VAL A 70 5.14 5.83 -4.68
N ALA A 71 4.24 4.97 -4.22
CA ALA A 71 3.18 4.45 -5.07
C ALA A 71 2.19 5.54 -5.52
N ARG A 72 1.91 6.55 -4.67
CA ARG A 72 1.05 7.69 -5.02
C ARG A 72 1.70 8.69 -5.95
N ALA A 73 3.01 8.65 -6.18
CA ALA A 73 3.67 9.56 -7.12
C ALA A 73 3.17 9.43 -8.58
N ARG A 74 2.37 8.39 -8.89
CA ARG A 74 1.75 8.09 -10.19
C ARG A 74 0.22 8.30 -10.16
N PRO A 75 -0.29 9.55 -10.06
CA PRO A 75 -1.70 9.87 -9.82
C PRO A 75 -2.72 9.19 -10.74
N GLU A 76 -2.37 9.05 -12.01
CA GLU A 76 -3.20 8.45 -13.06
C GLU A 76 -3.64 7.01 -12.73
N GLU A 77 -2.85 6.30 -11.93
CA GLU A 77 -3.06 4.91 -11.54
C GLU A 77 -4.07 4.77 -10.38
N TRP A 78 -4.37 5.85 -9.65
CA TRP A 78 -5.18 5.81 -8.41
C TRP A 78 -6.60 6.37 -8.57
N GLY A 79 -6.91 7.01 -9.69
CA GLY A 79 -8.18 7.70 -9.92
C GLY A 79 -9.43 6.80 -9.93
N ILE A 80 -9.25 5.48 -9.98
CA ILE A 80 -10.35 4.50 -9.92
C ILE A 80 -10.91 4.32 -8.51
N PHE A 81 -10.11 4.61 -7.48
CA PHE A 81 -10.50 4.41 -6.09
C PHE A 81 -11.18 5.66 -5.54
N GLU A 82 -12.39 5.51 -5.01
CA GLU A 82 -13.08 6.56 -4.27
C GLU A 82 -12.32 6.91 -2.99
N ARG A 83 -11.82 5.89 -2.28
CA ARG A 83 -10.92 6.05 -1.13
C ARG A 83 -9.90 4.92 -1.07
N VAL A 84 -8.76 5.25 -0.48
CA VAL A 84 -7.67 4.33 -0.21
C VAL A 84 -7.43 4.27 1.30
N PHE A 85 -7.48 3.06 1.85
CA PHE A 85 -7.22 2.77 3.24
C PHE A 85 -5.90 2.02 3.36
N THR A 86 -4.91 2.60 4.03
CA THR A 86 -3.61 1.97 4.26
C THR A 86 -3.44 1.60 5.72
N SER A 87 -2.75 0.50 5.99
CA SER A 87 -2.40 0.11 7.36
C SER A 87 -1.58 1.19 8.08
N ALA A 88 -0.80 1.98 7.35
CA ALA A 88 -0.04 3.07 7.92
C ALA A 88 -0.96 4.19 8.41
N ALA A 89 -1.98 4.55 7.64
CA ALA A 89 -2.90 5.61 8.02
C ALA A 89 -3.77 5.23 9.23
N VAL A 90 -4.23 3.98 9.29
CA VAL A 90 -5.26 3.56 10.27
C VAL A 90 -4.72 2.74 11.44
N GLY A 91 -3.47 2.25 11.37
CA GLY A 91 -2.84 1.44 12.43
C GLY A 91 -3.39 0.01 12.56
N MET A 92 -4.25 -0.41 11.63
CA MET A 92 -4.86 -1.74 11.52
C MET A 92 -4.35 -2.42 10.24
N ARG A 93 -4.34 -3.75 10.16
CA ARG A 93 -3.84 -4.47 8.97
C ARG A 93 -4.68 -5.68 8.63
N LYS A 94 -4.64 -6.12 7.38
CA LYS A 94 -5.10 -7.45 7.00
C LYS A 94 -4.21 -8.51 7.65
N PRO A 95 -4.76 -9.66 8.09
CA PRO A 95 -6.17 -10.07 8.03
C PRO A 95 -6.98 -9.74 9.32
N GLU A 96 -6.62 -8.71 10.10
CA GLU A 96 -7.33 -8.37 11.34
C GLU A 96 -8.76 -7.87 11.05
N LEU A 97 -9.77 -8.47 11.71
CA LEU A 97 -11.20 -8.15 11.50
C LEU A 97 -11.51 -6.66 11.72
N CYS A 98 -10.80 -5.99 12.63
CA CYS A 98 -10.99 -4.56 12.89
C CYS A 98 -10.77 -3.69 11.66
N PHE A 99 -9.82 -4.06 10.77
CA PHE A 99 -9.57 -3.26 9.57
C PHE A 99 -10.73 -3.38 8.58
N PHE A 100 -11.29 -4.57 8.41
CA PHE A 100 -12.46 -4.77 7.54
C PHE A 100 -13.69 -4.00 8.05
N LYS A 101 -13.94 -4.02 9.37
CA LYS A 101 -15.02 -3.23 9.98
C LYS A 101 -14.83 -1.74 9.76
N PHE A 102 -13.61 -1.23 10.03
CA PHE A 102 -13.26 0.18 9.82
C PHE A 102 -13.50 0.66 8.38
N VAL A 103 -13.33 -0.20 7.37
CA VAL A 103 -13.57 0.17 5.97
C VAL A 103 -15.05 0.14 5.58
N LEU A 104 -15.86 -0.68 6.25
CA LEU A 104 -17.28 -0.84 5.96
C LEU A 104 -18.19 0.14 6.73
N ASP A 105 -17.73 0.64 7.88
CA ASP A 105 -18.41 1.63 8.72
C ASP A 105 -18.25 3.07 8.18
#